data_AF-A0A5E4KSP8-F1
#
_entry.id   AF-A0A5E4KSP8-F1
#
_cell.length_a   1.000
_cell.length_b   1.000
_cell.length_c   1.000
_cell.angle_alpha   90.00
_cell.angle_beta   90.00
_cell.angle_gamma   90.00
#
_symmetry.space_group_name_H-M   'P 1'
#
loop_
_entity.id
_entity.type
_entity.pdbx_description
1 polymer ?
#
loop_
_entity_poly.entity_id
_entity_poly.type
_entity_poly.pdbx_seq_one_letter_code
_entity_poly.pdbx_strand_id
1 'polypeptide(L)'
;MFLPLNDKQFEFWKLRRGGLPNINIARSFDISKKAVSRALITMDERIEKTMLEMAHSNQIEVERVNSERGILFGHSVPFNASAIIFVSARHGMQVWYEHEGDCGACNRYTQCIELLWDFADEMKLKLEKTDDPTKLADELFGKLRDMA
;
A
#
# COMPACT_ATOMS: atom_id res chain seq x y z
N MET A 1 5.52 10.81 -10.64
CA MET A 1 5.77 11.78 -9.54
C MET A 1 6.20 11.02 -8.27
N PHE A 2 7.07 11.54 -7.40
CA PHE A 2 7.45 10.85 -6.15
C PHE A 2 6.47 11.19 -5.02
N LEU A 3 6.05 10.19 -4.23
CA LEU A 3 5.29 10.42 -3.00
C LEU A 3 6.22 11.04 -1.96
N PRO A 4 5.89 12.22 -1.39
CA PRO A 4 6.74 12.86 -0.41
C PRO A 4 6.51 12.22 0.97
N LEU A 5 7.16 11.08 1.22
CA LEU A 5 7.00 10.28 2.44
C LEU A 5 7.33 11.06 3.74
N ASN A 6 8.07 12.16 3.63
CA ASN A 6 8.46 13.03 4.75
C ASN A 6 7.54 14.26 4.92
N ASP A 7 6.47 14.39 4.12
CA ASP A 7 5.50 15.49 4.23
C ASP A 7 4.54 15.25 5.41
N LYS A 8 4.16 16.32 6.12
CA LYS A 8 3.15 16.27 7.18
C LYS A 8 1.81 15.70 6.68
N GLN A 9 1.46 15.96 5.42
CA GLN A 9 0.23 15.42 4.82
C GLN A 9 0.27 13.89 4.73
N PHE A 10 1.45 13.33 4.40
CA PHE A 10 1.66 11.88 4.36
C PHE A 10 1.60 11.29 5.77
N GLU A 11 2.15 11.97 6.77
CA GLU A 11 2.04 11.54 8.17
C GLU A 11 0.59 11.46 8.65
N PHE A 12 -0.24 12.45 8.30
CA PHE A 12 -1.68 12.41 8.63
C PHE A 12 -2.36 11.22 7.98
N TRP A 13 -2.04 10.97 6.71
CA TRP A 13 -2.57 9.85 5.96
C TRP A 13 -2.18 8.50 6.59
N LYS A 14 -0.90 8.33 6.96
CA LYS A 14 -0.40 7.14 7.67
C LYS A 14 -1.15 6.90 8.98
N LEU A 15 -1.35 7.95 9.77
CA LEU A 15 -2.09 7.87 11.04
C LEU A 15 -3.57 7.51 10.83
N ARG A 16 -4.24 8.11 9.83
CA ARG A 16 -5.62 7.76 9.49
C ARG A 16 -5.73 6.31 9.03
N ARG A 17 -4.82 5.86 8.17
CA ARG A 17 -4.79 4.46 7.70
C ARG A 17 -4.60 3.48 8.84
N GLY A 18 -3.79 3.84 9.84
CA GLY A 18 -3.65 3.12 11.11
C GLY A 18 -4.88 3.19 12.02
N GLY A 19 -5.96 3.85 11.61
CA GLY A 19 -7.23 3.94 12.35
C GLY A 19 -7.30 5.08 13.36
N LEU A 20 -6.37 6.05 13.35
CA LEU A 20 -6.45 7.21 14.23
C LEU A 20 -7.50 8.20 13.70
N PRO A 21 -8.52 8.58 14.50
CA PRO A 21 -9.53 9.54 14.05
C PRO A 21 -8.94 10.92 13.77
N ASN A 22 -9.46 11.64 12.76
CA ASN A 22 -8.96 12.99 12.38
C ASN A 22 -8.93 13.99 13.54
N ILE A 23 -9.82 13.86 14.53
CA ILE A 23 -9.81 14.71 15.74
C ILE A 23 -8.58 14.45 16.63
N ASN A 24 -8.13 13.20 16.70
CA ASN A 24 -6.93 12.83 17.47
C ASN A 24 -5.66 13.21 16.71
N ILE A 25 -5.67 13.09 15.37
CA ILE A 25 -4.59 13.64 14.52
C ILE A 25 -4.51 15.16 14.74
N ALA A 26 -5.62 15.87 14.62
CA ALA A 26 -5.70 17.32 14.84
C ALA A 26 -5.11 17.75 16.20
N ARG A 27 -5.47 17.04 17.27
CA ARG A 27 -4.93 17.28 18.63
C ARG A 27 -3.43 17.05 18.70
N SER A 28 -2.91 16.01 18.04
CA SER A 28 -1.47 15.66 18.10
C SER A 28 -0.59 16.69 17.40
N PHE A 29 -1.14 17.45 16.45
CA PHE A 29 -0.41 18.45 15.66
C PHE A 29 -0.83 19.89 15.98
N ASP A 30 -1.69 20.12 16.98
CA ASP A 30 -2.23 21.42 17.36
C ASP A 30 -2.83 22.22 16.18
N ILE A 31 -3.65 21.54 15.38
CA ILE A 31 -4.35 22.13 14.23
C ILE A 31 -5.84 21.79 14.25
N SER A 32 -6.63 22.47 13.42
CA SER A 32 -8.06 22.18 13.32
C SER A 32 -8.34 20.84 12.62
N LYS A 33 -9.42 20.15 13.00
CA LYS A 33 -9.94 18.97 12.28
C LYS A 33 -10.17 19.25 10.79
N LYS A 34 -10.63 20.47 10.45
CA LYS A 34 -10.84 20.90 9.06
C LYS A 34 -9.53 20.95 8.27
N ALA A 35 -8.45 21.41 8.89
CA ALA A 35 -7.12 21.42 8.28
C ALA A 35 -6.63 19.99 8.00
N VAL A 36 -6.78 19.07 8.96
CA VAL A 36 -6.46 17.64 8.78
C VAL A 36 -7.28 17.03 7.63
N SER A 37 -8.60 17.22 7.62
CA SER A 37 -9.46 16.69 6.55
C SER A 37 -9.05 17.21 5.17
N ARG A 38 -8.72 18.50 5.04
CA ARG A 38 -8.26 19.06 3.75
C ARG A 38 -6.92 18.45 3.31
N ALA A 39 -5.98 18.31 4.23
CA ALA A 39 -4.69 17.69 3.95
C ALA A 39 -4.82 16.22 3.52
N LEU A 40 -5.73 15.47 4.14
CA LEU A 40 -6.01 14.08 3.77
C LEU A 40 -6.61 13.95 2.36
N ILE A 41 -7.58 14.79 1.99
CA ILE A 41 -8.17 14.79 0.64
C ILE A 41 -7.07 15.03 -0.41
N THR A 42 -6.23 16.04 -0.21
CA THR A 42 -5.12 16.33 -1.12
C THR A 42 -4.10 15.18 -1.19
N MET A 43 -3.86 14.49 -0.06
CA MET A 43 -2.96 13.35 -0.03
C MET A 43 -3.55 12.12 -0.74
N ASP A 44 -4.86 11.86 -0.57
CA ASP A 44 -5.59 10.78 -1.24
C ASP A 44 -5.57 10.95 -2.76
N GLU A 45 -5.87 12.15 -3.26
CA GLU A 45 -5.77 12.50 -4.68
C GLU A 45 -4.36 12.27 -5.23
N ARG A 46 -3.33 12.65 -4.46
CA ARG A 46 -1.93 12.48 -4.86
C ARG A 46 -1.52 11.00 -4.89
N ILE A 47 -1.95 10.21 -3.90
CA ILE A 47 -1.70 8.78 -3.81
C ILE A 47 -2.37 8.06 -4.97
N GLU A 48 -3.66 8.33 -5.21
CA GLU A 48 -4.40 7.78 -6.34
C GLU A 48 -3.71 8.08 -7.66
N LYS A 49 -3.41 9.34 -7.94
CA LYS A 49 -2.72 9.74 -9.17
C LYS A 49 -1.39 9.01 -9.34
N THR A 50 -0.61 8.89 -8.27
CA THR A 50 0.71 8.22 -8.34
C THR A 50 0.56 6.71 -8.56
N MET A 51 -0.44 6.05 -7.96
CA MET A 51 -0.72 4.64 -8.21
C MET A 51 -1.21 4.40 -9.65
N LEU A 52 -2.05 5.28 -10.19
CA LEU A 52 -2.51 5.22 -11.59
C LEU A 52 -1.35 5.43 -12.57
N GLU A 53 -0.46 6.39 -12.32
CA GLU A 53 0.78 6.57 -13.10
C GLU A 53 1.63 5.30 -13.07
N MET A 54 1.79 4.68 -11.89
CA MET A 54 2.55 3.44 -11.72
C MET A 54 1.90 2.27 -12.46
N ALA A 55 0.58 2.12 -12.38
CA ALA A 55 -0.16 1.09 -13.11
C ALA A 55 0.03 1.24 -14.62
N HIS A 56 -0.13 2.46 -15.14
CA HIS A 56 0.08 2.75 -16.55
C HIS A 56 1.52 2.44 -17.00
N SER A 57 2.54 2.86 -16.23
CA SER A 57 3.94 2.57 -16.53
C SER A 57 4.29 1.08 -16.53
N ASN A 58 3.53 0.25 -15.79
CA ASN A 58 3.72 -1.19 -15.70
C ASN A 58 2.73 -2.00 -16.55
N GLN A 59 1.93 -1.34 -17.40
CA GLN A 59 0.89 -2.00 -18.22
C GLN A 59 -0.08 -2.84 -17.39
N ILE A 60 -0.50 -2.28 -16.26
CA ILE A 60 -1.51 -2.86 -15.38
C ILE A 60 -2.85 -2.18 -15.68
N GLU A 61 -3.83 -2.98 -16.08
CA GLU A 61 -5.22 -2.57 -16.22
C GLU A 61 -5.85 -2.48 -14.83
N VAL A 62 -6.33 -1.28 -14.46
CA VAL A 62 -6.81 -1.00 -13.10
C VAL A 62 -8.21 -1.59 -12.91
N GLU A 63 -8.37 -2.38 -11.85
CA GLU A 63 -9.66 -2.97 -11.46
C GLU A 63 -10.31 -2.19 -10.31
N ARG A 64 -9.53 -1.85 -9.28
CA ARG A 64 -10.02 -1.16 -8.08
C ARG A 64 -8.93 -0.30 -7.46
N VAL A 65 -9.32 0.86 -6.94
CA VAL A 65 -8.43 1.77 -6.21
C VAL A 65 -9.02 2.12 -4.85
N ASN A 66 -8.18 2.06 -3.82
CA ASN A 66 -8.48 2.56 -2.49
C ASN A 66 -7.30 3.44 -2.02
N SER A 67 -7.39 4.74 -2.31
CA SER A 67 -6.34 5.71 -1.96
C SER A 67 -6.22 5.96 -0.46
N GLU A 68 -7.30 5.74 0.31
CA GLU A 68 -7.26 5.87 1.77
C GLU A 68 -6.39 4.81 2.44
N ARG A 69 -6.35 3.61 1.85
CA ARG A 69 -5.48 2.50 2.24
C ARG A 69 -4.16 2.48 1.47
N GLY A 70 -4.11 3.14 0.32
CA GLY A 70 -2.96 3.21 -0.56
C GLY A 70 -2.76 1.89 -1.28
N ILE A 71 -3.84 1.34 -1.83
CA ILE A 71 -3.88 0.06 -2.52
C ILE A 71 -4.60 0.24 -3.86
N LEU A 72 -4.07 -0.39 -4.90
CA LEU A 72 -4.68 -0.53 -6.21
C LEU A 72 -4.53 -1.98 -6.66
N PHE A 73 -5.62 -2.58 -7.09
CA PHE A 73 -5.65 -3.89 -7.73
C PHE A 73 -5.82 -3.75 -9.24
N GLY A 74 -5.20 -4.64 -10.00
CA GLY A 74 -5.32 -4.67 -11.44
C GLY A 74 -4.82 -5.98 -12.05
N HIS A 75 -4.84 -6.03 -13.37
CA HIS A 75 -4.32 -7.15 -14.15
C HIS A 75 -3.15 -6.69 -15.02
N SER A 76 -2.00 -7.35 -14.90
CA SER A 76 -0.85 -7.07 -15.75
C SER A 76 -1.01 -7.75 -17.10
N VAL A 77 -1.12 -6.95 -18.16
CA VAL A 77 -1.17 -7.45 -19.55
C VAL A 77 0.11 -8.22 -19.94
N PRO A 78 1.35 -7.72 -19.69
CA PRO A 78 2.55 -8.41 -20.16
C PRO A 78 2.81 -9.74 -19.44
N PHE A 79 2.40 -9.87 -18.19
CA PHE A 79 2.59 -11.10 -17.41
C PHE A 79 1.34 -11.99 -17.37
N ASN A 80 0.21 -11.51 -17.88
CA ASN A 80 -1.09 -12.14 -17.78
C ASN A 80 -1.40 -12.65 -16.35
N ALA A 81 -1.18 -11.78 -15.37
CA ALA A 81 -1.27 -12.10 -13.95
C ALA A 81 -1.90 -10.95 -13.16
N SER A 82 -2.60 -11.27 -12.07
CA SER A 82 -3.10 -10.26 -11.14
C SER A 82 -1.92 -9.48 -10.55
N ALA A 83 -2.14 -8.19 -10.33
CA ALA A 83 -1.15 -7.27 -9.80
C ALA A 83 -1.75 -6.37 -8.74
N ILE A 84 -0.93 -6.01 -7.76
CA ILE A 84 -1.26 -5.06 -6.71
C ILE A 84 -0.18 -3.98 -6.66
N ILE A 85 -0.62 -2.74 -6.55
CA ILE A 85 0.21 -1.59 -6.27
C ILE A 85 -0.15 -1.11 -4.88
N PHE A 86 0.84 -0.93 -4.02
CA PHE A 86 0.60 -0.47 -2.65
C PHE A 86 1.65 0.52 -2.16
N VAL A 87 1.24 1.39 -1.25
CA VAL A 87 2.11 2.39 -0.63
C VAL A 87 2.48 1.92 0.77
N SER A 88 3.72 1.50 0.98
CA SER A 88 4.28 1.28 2.31
C SER A 88 4.85 2.59 2.87
N ALA A 89 4.64 2.84 4.15
CA ALA A 89 5.28 3.96 4.84
C ALA A 89 6.79 3.75 4.98
N ARG A 90 7.26 2.50 5.15
CA ARG A 90 8.69 2.16 5.25
C ARG A 90 9.36 2.02 3.89
N HIS A 91 8.68 1.43 2.91
CA HIS A 91 9.26 1.02 1.62
C HIS A 91 8.81 1.87 0.43
N GLY A 92 7.89 2.82 0.63
CA GLY A 92 7.34 3.64 -0.45
C GLY A 92 6.39 2.87 -1.37
N MET A 93 6.28 3.31 -2.62
CA MET A 93 5.41 2.68 -3.63
C MET A 93 6.00 1.35 -4.10
N GLN A 94 5.19 0.29 -4.07
CA GLN A 94 5.57 -1.05 -4.47
C GLN A 94 4.58 -1.60 -5.51
N VAL A 95 5.08 -2.46 -6.39
CA VAL A 95 4.29 -3.22 -7.36
C VAL A 95 4.58 -4.69 -7.14
N TRP A 96 3.54 -5.50 -7.01
CA TRP A 96 3.65 -6.95 -6.85
C TRP A 96 2.75 -7.64 -7.85
N TYR A 97 3.26 -8.73 -8.45
CA TYR A 97 2.55 -9.56 -9.39
C TYR A 97 2.28 -10.92 -8.74
N GLU A 98 1.02 -11.36 -8.73
CA GLU A 98 0.63 -12.68 -8.26
C GLU A 98 1.10 -13.72 -9.28
N HIS A 99 2.32 -14.23 -9.10
CA HIS A 99 2.85 -15.33 -9.89
C HIS A 99 3.58 -16.33 -8.98
N GLU A 100 3.54 -17.61 -9.35
CA GLU A 100 4.47 -18.58 -8.80
C GLU A 100 5.88 -18.21 -9.28
N GLY A 101 6.74 -17.79 -8.36
CA GLY A 101 8.14 -17.50 -8.62
C GLY A 101 9.02 -18.63 -8.09
N ASP A 102 10.20 -18.82 -8.67
CA ASP A 102 11.23 -19.68 -8.07
C ASP A 102 11.96 -18.93 -6.94
N CYS A 103 11.23 -18.67 -5.85
CA CYS A 103 11.72 -17.89 -4.71
C CYS A 103 12.90 -18.56 -4.00
N GLY A 104 13.08 -19.88 -4.13
CA GLY A 104 14.13 -20.65 -3.46
C GLY A 104 15.56 -20.28 -3.90
N ALA A 105 15.72 -19.71 -5.10
CA ALA A 105 17.00 -19.24 -5.62
C ALA A 105 17.15 -17.70 -5.60
N CYS A 106 16.16 -16.97 -5.08
CA CYS A 106 16.12 -15.51 -5.15
C CYS A 106 16.96 -14.86 -4.05
N ASN A 107 17.97 -14.08 -4.41
CA ASN A 107 18.81 -13.33 -3.47
C ASN A 107 18.06 -12.22 -2.70
N ARG A 108 16.81 -11.92 -3.07
CA ARG A 108 15.95 -10.92 -2.42
C ARG A 108 14.92 -11.53 -1.48
N TYR A 109 14.97 -12.83 -1.24
CA TYR A 109 14.01 -13.57 -0.41
C TYR A 109 13.67 -12.86 0.91
N THR A 110 14.70 -12.51 1.69
CA THR A 110 14.55 -11.83 2.98
C THR A 110 13.89 -10.46 2.82
N GLN A 111 14.24 -9.71 1.77
CA GLN A 111 13.67 -8.38 1.52
C GLN A 111 12.18 -8.46 1.17
N CYS A 112 11.77 -9.48 0.41
CA CYS A 112 10.36 -9.70 0.10
C CYS A 112 9.55 -10.03 1.37
N ILE A 113 10.08 -10.92 2.22
CA ILE A 113 9.44 -11.28 3.50
C ILE A 113 9.32 -10.05 4.40
N GLU A 114 10.39 -9.29 4.56
CA GLU A 114 10.39 -8.06 5.35
C GLU A 114 9.39 -7.05 4.84
N LEU A 115 9.30 -6.86 3.51
CA LEU A 115 8.33 -5.96 2.89
C LEU A 115 6.88 -6.39 3.19
N LEU A 116 6.57 -7.67 3.01
CA LEU A 116 5.21 -8.19 3.19
C LEU A 116 4.77 -8.12 4.66
N TRP A 117 5.63 -8.51 5.60
CA TRP A 117 5.35 -8.42 7.04
C TRP A 117 5.16 -6.98 7.50
N ASP A 118 6.05 -6.10 7.07
CA ASP A 118 5.90 -4.67 7.35
C ASP A 118 4.57 -4.10 6.88
N PHE A 119 4.19 -4.42 5.65
CA PHE A 119 2.96 -3.90 5.09
C PHE A 119 1.73 -4.50 5.79
N ALA A 120 1.79 -5.78 6.17
CA ALA A 120 0.76 -6.41 6.99
C ALA A 120 0.62 -5.70 8.35
N ASP A 121 1.74 -5.39 9.02
CA ASP A 121 1.76 -4.66 10.29
C ASP A 121 1.21 -3.23 10.13
N GLU A 122 1.58 -2.52 9.07
CA GLU A 122 1.03 -1.20 8.72
C GLU A 122 -0.49 -1.25 8.54
N MET A 123 -1.01 -2.34 7.98
CA MET A 123 -2.43 -2.58 7.75
C MET A 123 -3.15 -3.23 8.94
N LYS A 124 -2.42 -3.54 10.02
CA LYS A 124 -2.90 -4.25 11.22
C LYS A 124 -3.53 -5.60 10.91
N LEU A 125 -3.00 -6.27 9.89
CA LEU A 125 -3.41 -7.61 9.50
C LEU A 125 -2.55 -8.65 10.23
N LYS A 126 -3.21 -9.67 10.78
CA LYS A 126 -2.52 -10.85 11.31
C LYS A 126 -2.40 -11.85 10.16
N LEU A 127 -1.18 -12.26 9.83
CA LEU A 127 -0.91 -13.33 8.87
C LEU A 127 -0.50 -14.60 9.59
N GLU A 128 -0.72 -15.75 8.97
CA GLU A 128 -0.16 -17.01 9.45
C GLU A 128 1.37 -16.99 9.27
N LYS A 129 2.09 -17.54 10.24
CA LYS A 129 3.55 -17.58 10.16
C LYS A 129 3.97 -18.61 9.12
N THR A 130 4.28 -18.12 7.92
CA THR A 130 4.91 -18.88 6.85
C THR A 130 6.25 -18.24 6.50
N ASP A 131 7.23 -19.08 6.18
CA ASP A 131 8.51 -18.61 5.66
C ASP A 131 8.46 -18.41 4.15
N ASP A 132 7.40 -18.84 3.47
CA ASP A 132 7.23 -18.76 2.00
C ASP A 132 6.64 -17.39 1.59
N PRO A 133 7.40 -16.54 0.84
CA PRO A 133 6.94 -15.23 0.42
C PRO A 133 5.72 -15.25 -0.50
N THR A 134 5.58 -16.28 -1.34
CA THR A 134 4.44 -16.42 -2.24
C THR A 134 3.17 -16.66 -1.44
N LYS A 135 3.19 -17.63 -0.50
CA LYS A 135 2.05 -17.88 0.39
C LYS A 135 1.71 -16.69 1.27
N LEU A 136 2.74 -15.98 1.75
CA LEU A 136 2.56 -14.78 2.55
C LEU A 136 1.88 -13.67 1.76
N ALA A 137 2.30 -13.47 0.50
CA ALA A 137 1.69 -12.51 -0.41
C ALA A 137 0.24 -12.87 -0.73
N ASP A 138 -0.05 -14.14 -1.03
CA ASP A 138 -1.41 -14.62 -1.31
C ASP A 138 -2.36 -14.38 -0.12
N GLU A 139 -1.93 -14.71 1.10
CA GLU A 139 -2.73 -14.46 2.29
C GLU A 139 -2.96 -12.96 2.52
N LEU A 140 -1.89 -12.16 2.40
CA LEU A 140 -1.96 -10.71 2.56
C LEU A 140 -2.94 -10.09 1.56
N PHE A 141 -2.80 -10.41 0.28
CA PHE A 141 -3.63 -9.81 -0.77
C PHE A 141 -5.07 -10.30 -0.71
N GLY A 142 -5.30 -11.56 -0.34
CA GLY A 142 -6.64 -12.06 -0.02
C GLY A 142 -7.33 -11.19 1.02
N LYS A 143 -6.66 -10.90 2.15
CA LYS A 143 -7.20 -10.04 3.21
C LYS A 143 -7.37 -8.58 2.77
N LEU A 144 -6.45 -8.06 1.97
CA LEU A 144 -6.56 -6.69 1.44
C LEU A 144 -7.75 -6.52 0.50
N ARG A 145 -8.08 -7.55 -0.28
CA ARG A 145 -9.21 -7.52 -1.23
C ARG A 145 -10.56 -7.42 -0.52
N ASP A 146 -10.66 -7.97 0.69
CA ASP A 146 -11.84 -7.81 1.57
C ASP A 146 -11.97 -6.40 2.17
N MET A 147 -10.89 -5.61 2.16
CA MET A 147 -10.82 -4.26 2.72
C MET A 147 -10.95 -3.14 1.66
N ALA A 148 -10.83 -3.48 0.37
CA ALA A 148 -10.75 -2.52 -0.73
C ALA A 148 -12.11 -2.25 -1.36
#